data_AF-A0AAU3QBS4-F1
#
_entry.id   AF-A0AAU3QBS4-F1
#
_cell.length_a   1.000
_cell.length_b   1.000
_cell.length_c   1.000
_cell.angle_alpha   90.00
_cell.angle_beta   90.00
_cell.angle_gamma   90.00
#
_symmetry.space_group_name_H-M   'P 1'
#
loop_
_entity.id
_entity.type
_entity.pdbx_description
1 polymer ?
#
loop_
_entity_poly.entity_id
_entity_poly.type
_entity_poly.pdbx_seq_one_letter_code
_entity_poly.pdbx_strand_id
1 'polypeptide(L)'
;MTASFPPPGLDGTYSATCVRCLRGTDTGVAFEGSAEWAIAGLVSLGLPVEQAVAALGWTDGSVPSGRITVPVRVCGTCAAIPGIPTGIPALGLPVVGQP
;
A
#
# COMPACT_ATOMS: atom_id res chain seq x y z
N MET A 1 -18.57 -10.33 -9.85
CA MET A 1 -17.37 -10.76 -10.60
C MET A 1 -16.26 -10.98 -9.58
N THR A 2 -15.89 -12.23 -9.31
CA THR A 2 -14.85 -12.57 -8.33
C THR A 2 -13.48 -12.22 -8.91
N ALA A 3 -12.81 -11.22 -8.35
CA ALA A 3 -11.42 -10.92 -8.71
C ALA A 3 -10.55 -12.13 -8.34
N SER A 4 -9.99 -12.80 -9.35
CA SER A 4 -9.03 -13.88 -9.13
C SER A 4 -7.68 -13.24 -8.78
N PHE A 5 -7.32 -13.33 -7.50
CA PHE A 5 -5.98 -12.96 -7.04
C PHE A 5 -4.96 -13.91 -7.70
N PRO A 6 -3.85 -13.42 -8.26
CA PRO A 6 -2.76 -14.29 -8.71
C PRO A 6 -2.22 -15.11 -7.52
N PRO A 7 -1.60 -16.26 -7.77
CA PRO A 7 -1.09 -17.11 -6.70
C PRO A 7 -0.07 -16.36 -5.82
N PRO A 8 -0.05 -16.62 -4.49
CA PRO A 8 0.92 -16.02 -3.57
C PRO A 8 2.35 -16.42 -3.90
N GLY A 9 3.32 -15.73 -3.27
CA GLY A 9 4.73 -16.10 -3.34
C GLY A 9 5.01 -17.50 -2.81
N LEU A 10 6.24 -18.00 -3.02
CA LEU A 10 6.66 -19.35 -2.60
C LEU A 10 6.59 -19.57 -1.08
N ASP A 11 6.59 -18.50 -0.29
CA ASP A 11 6.39 -18.52 1.16
C ASP A 11 4.90 -18.54 1.57
N GLY A 12 3.99 -18.62 0.60
CA GLY A 12 2.55 -18.56 0.81
C GLY A 12 2.04 -17.16 1.16
N THR A 13 2.88 -16.12 1.08
CA THR A 13 2.52 -14.75 1.42
C THR A 13 2.54 -13.83 0.20
N TYR A 14 1.91 -12.66 0.35
CA TYR A 14 1.98 -11.56 -0.61
C TYR A 14 2.96 -10.47 -0.15
N SER A 15 3.83 -10.76 0.82
CA SER A 15 4.67 -9.78 1.53
C SER A 15 5.66 -9.03 0.64
N ALA A 16 6.03 -9.61 -0.51
CA ALA A 16 6.88 -9.03 -1.55
C ALA A 16 6.12 -8.71 -2.86
N THR A 17 4.81 -8.46 -2.80
CA THR A 17 4.00 -8.17 -4.00
C THR A 17 3.41 -6.77 -3.99
N CYS A 18 3.14 -6.24 -5.18
CA CYS A 18 2.46 -4.97 -5.35
C CYS A 18 1.04 -5.06 -4.82
N VAL A 19 0.67 -4.16 -3.91
CA VAL A 19 -0.67 -4.13 -3.29
C VAL A 19 -1.82 -4.01 -4.31
N ARG A 20 -1.56 -3.44 -5.49
CA ARG A 20 -2.56 -3.24 -6.55
C ARG A 20 -2.67 -4.44 -7.51
N CYS A 21 -1.55 -4.89 -8.07
CA CYS A 21 -1.53 -5.90 -9.15
C CYS A 21 -1.03 -7.28 -8.71
N LEU A 22 -0.58 -7.40 -7.45
CA LEU A 22 -0.20 -8.64 -6.77
C LEU A 22 0.94 -9.40 -7.45
N ARG A 23 1.67 -8.73 -8.34
CA ARG A 23 2.94 -9.22 -8.90
C ARG A 23 4.06 -8.93 -7.92
N GLY A 24 5.08 -9.79 -7.90
CA GLY A 24 6.30 -9.55 -7.12
C GLY A 24 6.92 -8.17 -7.40
N THR A 25 7.33 -7.47 -6.36
CA THR A 25 7.98 -6.16 -6.45
C THR A 25 8.92 -5.92 -5.28
N ASP A 26 10.05 -5.30 -5.58
CA ASP A 26 11.05 -4.83 -4.62
C ASP A 26 10.93 -3.34 -4.32
N THR A 27 9.95 -2.64 -4.92
CA THR A 27 9.72 -1.21 -4.69
C THR A 27 8.53 -0.94 -3.75
N GLY A 28 8.45 0.28 -3.23
CA GLY A 28 7.34 0.73 -2.41
C GLY A 28 7.28 2.25 -2.23
N VAL A 29 6.34 2.69 -1.41
CA VAL A 29 6.13 4.07 -0.98
C VAL A 29 5.67 4.06 0.48
N ALA A 30 5.92 5.13 1.22
CA ALA A 30 5.34 5.32 2.55
C ALA A 30 4.33 6.48 2.54
N PHE A 31 3.19 6.30 3.18
CA PHE A 31 2.20 7.36 3.42
C PHE A 31 2.34 7.86 4.85
N GLU A 32 2.46 9.17 5.03
CA GLU A 32 2.54 9.79 6.36
C GLU A 32 1.36 10.73 6.61
N GLY A 33 0.61 10.50 7.68
CA GLY A 33 -0.57 11.31 7.99
C GLY A 33 -1.46 10.62 9.00
N SER A 34 -2.74 11.00 9.05
CA SER A 34 -3.74 10.26 9.84
C SER A 34 -4.06 8.90 9.21
N ALA A 35 -4.81 8.07 9.92
CA ALA A 35 -5.32 6.80 9.40
C ALA A 35 -6.10 6.98 8.08
N GLU A 36 -6.94 8.01 8.00
CA GLU A 36 -7.70 8.36 6.80
C GLU A 36 -6.78 8.71 5.63
N TRP A 37 -5.63 9.35 5.89
CA TRP A 37 -4.64 9.66 4.86
C TRP A 37 -4.01 8.40 4.28
N ALA A 38 -3.68 7.41 5.12
CA ALA A 38 -3.17 6.13 4.64
C ALA A 38 -4.19 5.39 3.77
N ILE A 39 -5.47 5.41 4.15
CA ILE A 39 -6.56 4.84 3.35
C ILE A 39 -6.67 5.58 2.00
N ALA A 40 -6.68 6.92 2.01
CA ALA A 40 -6.73 7.72 0.80
C ALA A 40 -5.53 7.44 -0.13
N GLY A 41 -4.33 7.26 0.45
CA GLY A 41 -3.13 6.85 -0.27
C GLY A 41 -3.32 5.51 -1.00
N LEU A 42 -3.82 4.49 -0.31
CA LEU A 42 -4.12 3.19 -0.93
C LEU A 42 -5.21 3.27 -2.00
N VAL A 43 -6.26 4.06 -1.77
CA VAL A 43 -7.33 4.30 -2.76
C VAL A 43 -6.77 5.00 -4.01
N SER A 44 -5.86 5.96 -3.84
CA SER A 44 -5.19 6.63 -4.98
C SER A 44 -4.32 5.66 -5.80
N LEU A 45 -3.77 4.62 -5.17
CA LEU A 45 -3.08 3.52 -5.85
C LEU A 45 -4.04 2.60 -6.60
N GLY A 46 -5.36 2.80 -6.50
CA GLY A 46 -6.40 2.08 -7.23
C GLY A 46 -7.03 0.93 -6.45
N LEU A 47 -6.86 0.88 -5.13
CA LEU A 47 -7.59 -0.07 -4.29
C LEU A 47 -9.02 0.42 -4.03
N PRO A 48 -10.03 -0.47 -4.08
CA PRO A 48 -11.32 -0.21 -3.47
C PRO A 48 -11.17 0.14 -1.98
N VAL A 49 -12.03 1.01 -1.45
CA VAL A 49 -11.95 1.50 -0.06
C VAL A 49 -11.94 0.35 0.94
N GLU A 50 -12.78 -0.66 0.73
CA GLU A 50 -12.91 -1.83 1.58
C GLU A 50 -11.62 -2.65 1.60
N GLN A 51 -10.94 -2.75 0.45
CA GLN A 51 -9.65 -3.43 0.34
C GLN A 51 -8.52 -2.58 0.96
N ALA A 52 -8.57 -1.26 0.84
CA ALA A 52 -7.61 -0.37 1.47
C ALA A 52 -7.67 -0.48 3.00
N VAL A 53 -8.88 -0.48 3.58
CA VAL A 53 -9.09 -0.69 5.02
C VAL A 53 -8.59 -2.08 5.44
N ALA A 54 -8.96 -3.13 4.70
CA ALA A 54 -8.52 -4.49 5.01
C ALA A 54 -6.99 -4.65 4.93
N ALA A 55 -6.33 -4.00 3.96
CA ALA A 55 -4.88 -4.05 3.78
C ALA A 55 -4.10 -3.42 4.95
N LEU A 56 -4.70 -2.46 5.66
CA LEU A 56 -4.11 -1.83 6.84
C LEU A 56 -4.27 -2.68 8.09
N GLY A 57 -5.19 -3.65 8.08
CA GLY A 57 -5.42 -4.57 9.20
C GLY A 57 -5.98 -3.90 10.45
N TRP A 58 -6.45 -2.66 10.35
CA TRP A 58 -7.08 -1.95 11.46
C TRP A 58 -8.52 -2.42 11.61
N THR A 59 -8.86 -2.86 12.80
CA THR A 59 -10.22 -3.16 13.24
C THR A 59 -10.82 -1.96 13.97
N ASP A 60 -12.14 -1.96 14.13
CA ASP A 60 -12.83 -0.96 14.97
C ASP A 60 -12.18 -0.92 16.37
N GLY A 61 -11.64 0.23 16.74
CA GLY A 61 -10.93 0.47 18.01
C GLY A 61 -9.41 0.27 17.98
N SER A 62 -8.83 -0.26 16.90
CA SER A 62 -7.37 -0.34 16.71
C SER A 62 -6.81 0.64 15.67
N VAL A 63 -7.67 1.50 15.12
CA VAL A 63 -7.27 2.60 14.25
C VAL A 63 -6.32 3.53 15.02
N PRO A 64 -5.06 3.69 14.59
CA PRO A 64 -4.11 4.55 15.26
C PRO A 64 -4.58 6.01 15.25
N SER A 65 -4.40 6.70 16.37
CA SER A 65 -4.60 8.15 16.45
C SER A 65 -3.30 8.90 16.18
N GLY A 66 -3.42 10.13 15.67
CA GLY A 66 -2.29 11.00 15.36
C GLY A 66 -1.64 10.73 14.00
N ARG A 67 -0.41 11.20 13.83
CA ARG A 67 0.39 10.99 12.62
C ARG A 67 1.08 9.63 12.68
N ILE A 68 0.89 8.84 11.63
CA ILE A 68 1.51 7.53 11.43
C ILE A 68 2.19 7.47 10.08
N THR A 69 3.14 6.56 9.93
CA THR A 69 3.80 6.26 8.67
C THR A 69 3.48 4.82 8.27
N VAL A 70 2.86 4.65 7.11
CA VAL A 70 2.45 3.34 6.58
C VAL A 70 3.25 3.02 5.32
N PRO A 71 4.26 2.12 5.39
CA PRO A 71 4.95 1.64 4.21
C PRO A 71 4.09 0.63 3.44
N VAL A 72 4.08 0.75 2.11
CA VAL A 72 3.27 -0.09 1.22
C VAL A 72 4.12 -0.55 0.04
N ARG A 73 4.02 -1.84 -0.30
CA ARG A 73 4.63 -2.40 -1.51
C ARG A 73 3.80 -2.03 -2.73
N VAL A 74 4.44 -1.38 -3.70
CA VAL A 74 3.81 -1.02 -4.97
C VAL A 74 4.87 -0.98 -6.06
N CYS A 75 4.57 -1.56 -7.22
CA CYS A 75 5.48 -1.52 -8.35
C CYS A 75 5.44 -0.15 -9.04
N GLY A 76 6.57 0.26 -9.62
CA GLY A 76 6.68 1.55 -10.32
C GLY A 76 5.59 1.76 -11.39
N THR A 77 5.17 0.71 -12.10
CA THR A 77 4.09 0.80 -13.09
C THR A 77 2.74 1.19 -12.48
N CYS A 78 2.38 0.62 -11.32
CA CYS A 78 1.11 0.94 -10.66
C CYS A 78 1.15 2.31 -9.97
N ALA A 79 2.31 2.70 -9.42
CA ALA A 79 2.50 3.99 -8.77
C ALA A 79 2.61 5.16 -9.77
N ALA A 80 3.11 4.91 -10.98
CA ALA A 80 3.16 5.91 -12.05
C ALA A 80 1.76 6.39 -12.49
N ILE A 81 0.71 5.58 -12.32
CA ILE A 81 -0.67 5.95 -12.69
C ILE A 81 -1.16 7.18 -11.90
N PRO A 82 -1.08 7.21 -10.56
CA PRO A 82 -1.34 8.43 -9.78
C PRO A 82 -0.14 9.38 -9.68
N GLY A 83 0.99 9.09 -10.35
CA GLY A 83 2.19 9.93 -10.29
C GLY A 83 2.94 9.88 -8.95
N ILE A 84 2.83 8.77 -8.20
CA ILE A 84 3.46 8.59 -6.90
C ILE A 84 4.87 8.01 -7.09
N PRO A 85 5.93 8.64 -6.54
CA PRO A 85 7.28 8.10 -6.63
C PRO A 85 7.43 6.85 -5.77
N THR A 86 8.21 5.88 -6.25
CA THR A 86 8.57 4.67 -5.50
C THR A 86 10.07 4.59 -5.28
N GLY A 87 10.47 3.87 -4.24
CA GLY A 87 11.87 3.55 -3.94
C GLY A 87 12.05 2.11 -3.53
N ILE A 88 13.30 1.71 -3.29
CA ILE A 88 13.67 0.36 -2.86
C ILE A 88 13.75 0.39 -1.33
N PRO A 89 12.98 -0.40 -0.56
CA PRO A 89 12.97 -0.31 0.90
C PRO A 89 14.32 -0.45 1.57
N ALA A 90 15.24 -1.25 1.00
CA ALA A 90 16.60 -1.38 1.52
C ALA A 90 17.42 -0.07 1.44
N LEU A 91 17.02 0.86 0.57
CA LEU A 91 17.64 2.18 0.35
C LEU A 91 16.78 3.33 0.89
N GLY A 92 15.61 3.02 1.47
CA GLY A 92 14.62 3.99 1.89
C GLY A 92 13.46 4.16 0.91
N LEU A 93 12.32 4.59 1.45
CA LEU A 93 11.10 4.83 0.69
C LEU A 93 10.81 6.33 0.59
N PRO A 94 10.34 6.83 -0.57
CA PRO A 94 9.70 8.12 -0.65
C PRO A 94 8.51 8.19 0.31
N VAL A 95 8.37 9.30 1.02
CA VAL A 95 7.27 9.56 1.93
C VAL A 95 6.32 10.58 1.30
N VAL A 96 5.05 10.22 1.19
CA VAL A 96 3.97 11.10 0.74
C VAL A 96 3.13 11.51 1.95
N GLY A 97 3.27 12.76 2.35
CA GLY A 97 2.68 13.30 3.56
C GLY A 97 1.41 14.12 3.32
N GLN A 98 0.49 14.11 4.28
CA GLN A 98 -0.45 15.22 4.46
C GLN A 98 0.31 16.41 5.09
N PRO A 99 0.02 17.68 4.71
CA PRO A 99 0.63 18.84 5.35
C PRO A 99 0.48 18.87 6.88
#